data_AF-A0A0X7BE58-F1
#
_entry.id   AF-A0A0X7BE58-F1
#
_cell.length_a   1.000
_cell.length_b   1.000
_cell.length_c   1.000
_cell.angle_alpha   90.00
_cell.angle_beta   90.00
_cell.angle_gamma   90.00
#
_symmetry.space_group_name_H-M   'P 1'
#
loop_
_entity.id
_entity.type
_entity.pdbx_description
1 polymer ?
#
loop_
_entity_poly.entity_id
_entity_poly.type
_entity_poly.pdbx_seq_one_letter_code
_entity_poly.pdbx_strand_id
1 'polypeptide(L)'
;MNLNDIVKQLPYSKPFLFVDELLHADENGVTGTYTFDENLDFYKGHFKDNPVTPGVILTETMAQIGMVCLGIYLLHNDLKQNTVIAFTSADVQFLKPVYPKEKVTVTSQKTFFRFGKLKCDVVMKNEAGQEVCKGVLSGMITTKL
;
A
#
# COMPACT_ATOMS: atom_id res chain seq x y z
N MET A 1 -1.66 -8.47 -16.85
CA MET A 1 -1.18 -7.08 -16.89
C MET A 1 0.28 -7.03 -16.47
N ASN A 2 1.12 -6.19 -17.10
CA ASN A 2 2.51 -6.01 -16.66
C ASN A 2 2.52 -5.25 -15.31
N LEU A 3 3.41 -5.64 -14.39
CA LEU A 3 3.51 -5.02 -13.06
C LEU A 3 3.78 -3.51 -13.12
N ASN A 4 4.60 -3.06 -14.07
CA ASN A 4 4.89 -1.64 -14.26
C ASN A 4 3.66 -0.85 -14.73
N ASP A 5 2.76 -1.49 -15.47
CA ASP A 5 1.53 -0.83 -15.93
C ASP A 5 0.54 -0.63 -14.78
N ILE A 6 0.56 -1.50 -13.76
CA ILE A 6 -0.24 -1.32 -12.53
C ILE A 6 0.25 -0.07 -11.79
N VAL A 7 1.56 0.06 -11.58
CA VAL A 7 2.16 1.20 -10.87
C VAL A 7 1.88 2.52 -11.60
N LYS A 8 1.95 2.55 -12.93
CA LYS A 8 1.64 3.74 -13.74
C LYS A 8 0.17 4.19 -13.66
N GLN A 9 -0.74 3.29 -13.29
CA GLN A 9 -2.17 3.59 -13.15
C GLN A 9 -2.55 4.07 -11.75
N LEU A 10 -1.61 4.08 -10.80
CA LEU A 10 -1.86 4.63 -9.47
C LEU A 10 -2.23 6.11 -9.55
N PRO A 11 -3.26 6.57 -8.82
CA PRO A 11 -3.69 7.97 -8.84
C PRO A 11 -2.82 8.88 -7.95
N TYR A 12 -1.61 8.46 -7.59
CA TYR A 12 -0.74 9.14 -6.64
C TYR A 12 0.53 9.67 -7.32
N SER A 13 1.06 10.77 -6.81
CA SER A 13 2.35 11.32 -7.21
C SER A 13 3.22 11.58 -6.00
N LYS A 14 4.53 11.74 -6.22
CA LYS A 14 5.45 12.20 -5.17
C LYS A 14 4.97 13.55 -4.59
N PRO A 15 5.10 13.77 -3.27
CA PRO A 15 5.74 12.91 -2.28
C PRO A 15 4.82 11.88 -1.60
N PHE A 16 3.63 11.58 -2.13
CA PHE A 16 2.64 10.68 -1.51
C PHE A 16 2.42 9.36 -2.28
N LEU A 17 3.37 9.00 -3.14
CA LEU A 17 3.43 7.70 -3.81
C LEU A 17 4.40 6.80 -3.04
N PHE A 18 3.87 5.74 -2.44
CA PHE A 18 4.57 4.78 -1.58
C PHE A 18 4.68 3.40 -2.24
N VAL A 19 5.04 3.36 -3.51
CA VAL A 19 5.26 2.15 -4.30
C VAL A 19 6.49 2.35 -5.18
N ASP A 20 7.56 1.60 -4.93
CA ASP A 20 8.75 1.61 -5.80
C ASP A 20 8.58 0.61 -6.94
N GLU A 21 8.23 -0.63 -6.59
CA GLU A 21 8.05 -1.73 -7.54
C GLU A 21 7.07 -2.78 -6.99
N LEU A 22 6.41 -3.49 -7.91
CA LEU A 22 5.69 -4.71 -7.60
C LEU A 22 6.56 -5.91 -7.95
N LEU A 23 6.58 -6.91 -7.07
CA LEU A 23 7.30 -8.17 -7.25
C LEU A 23 6.39 -9.28 -7.79
N HIS A 24 5.09 -9.19 -7.50
CA HIS A 24 4.08 -10.19 -7.88
C HIS A 24 2.69 -9.55 -7.83
N ALA A 25 1.84 -9.86 -8.80
CA ALA A 25 0.40 -9.64 -8.74
C ALA A 25 -0.35 -10.77 -9.46
N ASP A 26 -1.38 -11.32 -8.82
CA ASP A 26 -2.34 -12.25 -9.42
C ASP A 26 -3.76 -11.98 -8.89
N GLU A 27 -4.72 -12.83 -9.22
CA GLU A 27 -6.09 -12.65 -8.76
C GLU A 27 -6.25 -12.81 -7.23
N ASN A 28 -5.29 -13.42 -6.54
CA ASN A 28 -5.35 -13.71 -5.11
C ASN A 28 -4.56 -12.72 -4.27
N GLY A 29 -3.57 -12.02 -4.82
CA GLY A 29 -2.73 -11.13 -4.03
C GLY A 29 -1.75 -10.30 -4.82
N VAL A 30 -1.00 -9.48 -4.08
CA VAL A 30 0.05 -8.62 -4.61
C VAL A 30 1.18 -8.51 -3.59
N THR A 31 2.42 -8.44 -4.07
CA THR A 31 3.59 -8.10 -3.27
C THR A 31 4.35 -6.98 -3.95
N GLY A 32 4.79 -6.00 -3.17
CA GLY A 32 5.58 -4.87 -3.65
C GLY A 32 6.46 -4.28 -2.57
N THR A 33 7.29 -3.32 -2.95
CA THR A 33 8.26 -2.70 -2.03
C THR A 33 8.21 -1.19 -2.08
N TYR A 34 8.70 -0.58 -0.99
CA TYR A 34 8.91 0.85 -0.89
C TYR A 34 10.10 1.15 0.03
N THR A 35 10.88 2.17 -0.32
CA THR A 35 12.01 2.67 0.47
C THR A 35 11.68 4.05 1.03
N PHE A 36 11.73 4.18 2.36
CA PHE A 36 11.41 5.45 3.01
C PHE A 36 12.55 6.46 2.88
N ASP A 37 12.39 7.45 2.00
CA ASP A 37 13.38 8.53 1.84
C ASP A 37 13.47 9.40 3.11
N GLU A 38 14.68 9.62 3.61
CA GLU A 38 14.91 10.38 4.84
C GLU A 38 14.49 11.85 4.78
N ASN A 39 14.31 12.39 3.57
CA ASN A 39 13.91 13.77 3.36
C ASN A 39 12.39 13.97 3.29
N LEU A 40 11.59 12.90 3.49
CA LEU A 40 10.13 13.02 3.54
C LEU A 40 9.69 13.97 4.66
N ASP A 41 8.76 14.86 4.33
CA ASP A 41 8.43 16.03 5.16
C ASP A 41 7.97 15.66 6.57
N PHE A 42 7.26 14.53 6.72
CA PHE A 42 6.79 14.06 8.01
C PHE A 42 7.93 13.73 9.00
N TYR A 43 9.15 13.39 8.54
CA TYR A 43 10.29 13.16 9.44
C TYR A 43 10.79 14.42 10.12
N LYS A 44 10.49 15.62 9.60
CA LYS A 44 10.84 16.89 10.25
C LYS A 44 10.10 17.08 11.58
N GLY A 45 8.93 16.45 11.71
CA GLY A 45 8.06 16.56 12.89
C GLY A 45 7.82 15.25 13.65
N HIS A 46 8.10 14.09 13.05
CA HIS A 46 7.74 12.77 13.61
C HIS A 46 8.97 11.84 13.70
N PHE A 47 9.74 11.89 14.77
CA PHE A 47 9.69 12.85 15.89
C PHE A 47 10.96 13.70 15.91
N LYS A 48 10.90 14.86 16.57
CA LYS A 48 12.07 15.72 16.73
C LYS A 48 13.25 14.89 17.31
N ASP A 49 14.39 14.97 16.64
CA ASP A 49 15.65 14.26 16.97
C ASP A 49 15.58 12.73 16.92
N ASN A 50 14.41 12.13 16.67
CA ASN A 50 14.16 10.68 16.65
C ASN A 50 13.15 10.35 15.54
N PRO A 51 13.52 10.50 14.25
CA PRO A 51 12.61 10.30 13.14
C PRO A 51 12.16 8.84 13.06
N VAL A 52 10.87 8.61 12.91
CA VAL A 52 10.27 7.28 12.72
C VAL A 52 9.07 7.40 11.80
N THR A 53 8.85 6.43 10.93
CA THR A 53 7.75 6.48 9.98
C THR A 53 6.41 6.43 10.73
N PRO A 54 5.51 7.41 10.55
CA PRO A 54 4.21 7.38 11.21
C PRO A 54 3.41 6.12 10.84
N GLY A 55 2.71 5.51 11.80
CA GLY A 55 1.90 4.32 11.55
C GLY A 55 0.82 4.52 10.48
N VAL A 56 0.28 5.75 10.36
CA VAL A 56 -0.65 6.11 9.28
C VAL A 56 0.02 6.09 7.90
N ILE A 57 1.31 6.43 7.81
CA ILE A 57 2.07 6.33 6.56
C ILE A 57 2.34 4.85 6.24
N LEU A 58 2.67 4.02 7.23
CA LEU A 58 2.80 2.57 7.02
C LEU A 58 1.48 1.95 6.52
N THR A 59 0.36 2.41 7.05
CA THR A 59 -0.99 1.97 6.63
C THR A 59 -1.28 2.40 5.19
N GLU A 60 -0.92 3.63 4.82
CA GLU A 60 -1.04 4.13 3.44
C GLU A 60 -0.14 3.34 2.48
N THR A 61 1.11 3.05 2.85
CA THR A 61 2.01 2.17 2.07
C THR A 61 1.39 0.78 1.86
N MET A 62 0.81 0.18 2.92
CA MET A 62 0.09 -1.09 2.78
C MET A 62 -1.17 -0.97 1.91
N ALA A 63 -1.87 0.15 1.95
CA ALA A 63 -3.06 0.37 1.13
C ALA A 63 -2.68 0.51 -0.35
N GLN A 64 -1.70 1.35 -0.68
CA GLN A 64 -1.26 1.56 -2.07
C GLN A 64 -0.74 0.26 -2.69
N ILE A 65 0.20 -0.42 -2.01
CA ILE A 65 0.76 -1.68 -2.52
C ILE A 65 -0.27 -2.81 -2.44
N GLY A 66 -0.88 -3.02 -1.27
CA GLY A 66 -1.63 -4.23 -0.97
C GLY A 66 -3.09 -4.22 -1.44
N MET A 67 -3.70 -3.05 -1.61
CA MET A 67 -5.12 -2.94 -1.98
C MET A 67 -5.29 -2.24 -3.33
N VAL A 68 -4.67 -1.08 -3.53
CA VAL A 68 -4.92 -0.28 -4.74
C VAL A 68 -4.32 -0.96 -5.96
N CYS A 69 -3.05 -1.38 -5.90
CA CYS A 69 -2.43 -2.16 -6.99
C CYS A 69 -3.20 -3.46 -7.28
N LEU A 70 -3.65 -4.19 -6.24
CA LEU A 70 -4.45 -5.40 -6.41
C LEU A 70 -5.79 -5.10 -7.09
N GLY A 71 -6.50 -4.05 -6.68
CA GLY A 71 -7.78 -3.74 -7.32
C GLY A 71 -7.60 -3.22 -8.75
N ILE A 72 -6.52 -2.50 -9.08
CA ILE A 72 -6.17 -2.18 -10.48
C ILE A 72 -5.98 -3.48 -11.28
N TYR A 73 -5.24 -4.45 -10.73
CA TYR A 73 -5.09 -5.76 -11.36
C TYR A 73 -6.43 -6.48 -11.57
N LEU A 74 -7.28 -6.52 -10.54
CA LEU A 74 -8.58 -7.21 -10.60
C LEU A 74 -9.55 -6.55 -11.58
N LEU A 75 -9.40 -5.24 -11.80
CA LEU A 75 -10.26 -4.47 -12.68
C LEU A 75 -9.70 -4.32 -14.10
N HIS A 76 -8.57 -4.92 -14.44
CA HIS A 76 -7.87 -4.65 -15.71
C HIS A 76 -8.76 -4.70 -16.96
N ASN A 77 -9.77 -5.59 -17.00
CA ASN A 77 -10.70 -5.73 -18.13
C ASN A 77 -11.88 -4.75 -18.07
N ASP A 78 -12.17 -4.18 -16.91
CA ASP A 78 -13.35 -3.39 -16.59
C ASP A 78 -13.00 -1.97 -16.07
N LEU A 79 -11.73 -1.57 -16.11
CA LEU A 79 -11.26 -0.27 -15.67
C LEU A 79 -11.87 0.83 -16.54
N LYS A 80 -12.96 1.42 -16.06
CA LYS A 80 -13.52 2.65 -16.62
C LYS A 80 -12.57 3.80 -16.32
N GLN A 81 -12.58 4.83 -17.18
CA GLN A 81 -11.89 6.08 -16.88
C GLN A 81 -12.29 6.60 -15.49
N ASN A 82 -11.32 7.07 -14.72
CA ASN A 82 -11.48 7.62 -13.37
C ASN A 82 -11.93 6.61 -12.31
N THR A 83 -11.77 5.30 -12.55
CA THR A 83 -12.00 4.30 -11.50
C THR A 83 -10.90 4.40 -10.45
N VAL A 84 -11.30 4.58 -9.19
CA VAL A 84 -10.40 4.60 -8.04
C VAL A 84 -10.89 3.63 -6.97
N ILE A 85 -9.97 3.21 -6.11
CA ILE A 85 -10.29 2.38 -4.94
C ILE A 85 -10.20 3.31 -3.73
N ALA A 86 -11.35 3.79 -3.28
CA ALA A 86 -11.43 4.64 -2.11
C ALA A 86 -11.23 3.80 -0.83
N PHE A 87 -10.30 4.21 0.01
CA PHE A 87 -10.02 3.57 1.29
C PHE A 87 -11.20 3.74 2.25
N THR A 88 -11.66 2.66 2.88
CA THR A 88 -12.88 2.68 3.73
C THR A 88 -12.66 2.25 5.16
N SER A 89 -11.75 1.31 5.42
CA SER A 89 -11.46 0.88 6.79
C SER A 89 -10.08 0.24 6.89
N ALA A 90 -9.47 0.38 8.06
CA ALA A 90 -8.23 -0.27 8.44
C ALA A 90 -8.35 -0.81 9.86
N ASP A 91 -7.90 -2.03 10.07
CA ASP A 91 -7.57 -2.58 11.38
C ASP A 91 -6.12 -3.05 11.31
N VAL A 92 -5.20 -2.31 11.95
CA VAL A 92 -3.75 -2.49 11.78
C VAL A 92 -3.06 -2.55 13.14
N GLN A 93 -2.18 -3.53 13.28
CA GLN A 93 -1.28 -3.68 14.42
C GLN A 93 0.13 -3.26 14.01
N PHE A 94 0.73 -2.34 14.78
CA PHE A 94 2.12 -1.91 14.62
C PHE A 94 2.99 -2.66 15.61
N LEU A 95 3.91 -3.47 15.10
CA LEU A 95 4.74 -4.39 15.89
C LEU A 95 6.14 -3.83 16.12
N LYS A 96 6.69 -3.12 15.13
CA LYS A 96 8.03 -2.54 15.18
C LYS A 96 8.08 -1.18 14.48
N PRO A 97 8.94 -0.26 14.93
CA PRO A 97 9.19 0.98 14.19
C PRO A 97 9.86 0.69 12.84
N VAL A 98 9.65 1.60 11.90
CA VAL A 98 10.39 1.69 10.63
C VAL A 98 11.05 3.06 10.61
N TYR A 99 12.34 3.10 10.29
CA TYR A 99 13.15 4.31 10.30
C TYR A 99 13.41 4.83 8.88
N PRO A 100 13.86 6.09 8.75
CA PRO A 100 14.39 6.61 7.48
C PRO A 100 15.39 5.64 6.83
N LYS A 101 15.37 5.59 5.49
CA LYS A 101 16.18 4.72 4.62
C LYS A 101 15.81 3.24 4.63
N GLU A 102 14.91 2.77 5.50
CA GLU A 102 14.50 1.37 5.48
C GLU A 102 13.67 1.05 4.24
N LYS A 103 13.98 -0.10 3.62
CA LYS A 103 13.12 -0.74 2.62
C LYS A 103 12.14 -1.68 3.30
N VAL A 104 10.88 -1.59 2.89
CA VAL A 104 9.82 -2.50 3.33
C VAL A 104 9.26 -3.30 2.17
N THR A 105 8.84 -4.52 2.46
CA THR A 105 8.06 -5.37 1.56
C THR A 105 6.66 -5.51 2.12
N VAL A 106 5.65 -5.19 1.30
CA VAL A 106 4.25 -5.41 1.63
C VAL A 106 3.74 -6.59 0.82
N THR A 107 3.15 -7.57 1.51
CA THR A 107 2.45 -8.70 0.91
C THR A 107 0.98 -8.62 1.30
N SER A 108 0.11 -8.82 0.31
CA SER A 108 -1.35 -8.75 0.47
C SER A 108 -2.02 -9.99 -0.09
N GLN A 109 -3.02 -10.48 0.62
CA GLN A 109 -3.92 -11.53 0.18
C GLN A 109 -5.35 -11.01 0.14
N LYS A 110 -6.03 -11.23 -0.98
CA LYS A 110 -7.45 -10.91 -1.17
C LYS A 110 -8.30 -11.82 -0.28
N THR A 111 -8.95 -11.24 0.72
CA THR A 111 -9.97 -11.94 1.49
C THR A 111 -11.24 -12.11 0.65
N PHE A 112 -11.72 -11.02 0.04
CA PHE A 112 -12.80 -11.06 -0.95
C PHE A 112 -12.82 -9.81 -1.83
N PHE A 113 -13.45 -9.95 -2.99
CA PHE A 113 -13.80 -8.82 -3.85
C PHE A 113 -15.22 -9.00 -4.38
N ARG A 114 -16.19 -8.28 -3.80
CA ARG A 114 -17.63 -8.45 -4.07
C ARG A 114 -18.36 -7.11 -3.92
N PHE A 115 -19.33 -6.86 -4.81
CA PHE A 115 -20.14 -5.62 -4.80
C PHE A 115 -19.31 -4.33 -4.75
N GLY A 116 -18.19 -4.32 -5.49
CA GLY A 116 -17.27 -3.18 -5.51
C GLY A 116 -16.39 -3.04 -4.26
N LYS A 117 -16.58 -3.87 -3.23
CA LYS A 117 -15.74 -3.87 -2.02
C LYS A 117 -14.59 -4.84 -2.16
N LEU A 118 -13.37 -4.34 -2.01
CA LEU A 118 -12.14 -5.12 -1.91
C LEU A 118 -11.70 -5.17 -0.45
N LYS A 119 -11.46 -6.36 0.08
CA LYS A 119 -10.93 -6.59 1.43
C LYS A 119 -9.68 -7.46 1.34
N CYS A 120 -8.63 -7.05 2.04
CA CYS A 120 -7.31 -7.67 1.99
C CYS A 120 -6.73 -7.85 3.39
N ASP A 121 -6.08 -9.00 3.60
CA ASP A 121 -5.14 -9.23 4.70
C ASP A 121 -3.75 -8.79 4.23
N VAL A 122 -3.09 -7.92 4.99
CA VAL A 122 -1.80 -7.31 4.62
C VAL A 122 -0.75 -7.48 5.71
N VAL A 123 0.49 -7.72 5.28
CA VAL A 123 1.67 -7.80 6.15
C VAL A 123 2.78 -6.96 5.53
N MET A 124 3.42 -6.14 6.35
CA MET A 124 4.63 -5.40 6.00
C MET A 124 5.82 -5.98 6.76
N LYS A 125 6.93 -6.21 6.05
CA LYS A 125 8.22 -6.66 6.61
C LYS A 125 9.33 -5.70 6.26
N ASN A 126 10.32 -5.54 7.14
CA ASN A 126 11.57 -4.83 6.83
C ASN A 126 12.57 -5.75 6.09
N GLU A 127 13.74 -5.22 5.74
CA GLU A 127 14.80 -5.98 5.03
C GLU A 127 15.32 -7.19 5.81
N ALA A 128 15.23 -7.16 7.14
CA ALA A 128 15.57 -8.30 7.99
C ALA A 128 14.47 -9.39 8.00
N GLY A 129 13.40 -9.23 7.23
CA GLY A 129 12.27 -10.16 7.15
C GLY A 129 11.34 -10.13 8.37
N GLN A 130 11.49 -9.14 9.24
CA GLN A 130 10.69 -9.03 10.46
C GLN A 130 9.37 -8.33 10.17
N GLU A 131 8.26 -8.85 10.69
CA GLU A 131 6.96 -8.17 10.60
C GLU A 131 7.02 -6.84 11.37
N VAL A 132 6.76 -5.73 10.68
CA VAL A 132 6.73 -4.38 11.26
C VAL A 132 5.30 -3.90 11.51
N CYS A 133 4.37 -4.22 10.61
CA CYS A 133 2.95 -4.06 10.84
C CYS A 133 2.15 -5.06 10.00
N LYS A 134 0.91 -5.33 10.42
CA LYS A 134 -0.03 -6.19 9.71
C LYS A 134 -1.45 -5.81 10.03
N GLY A 135 -2.38 -6.18 9.18
CA GLY A 135 -3.77 -5.84 9.40
C GLY A 135 -4.70 -6.25 8.29
N VAL A 136 -5.90 -5.73 8.38
CA VAL A 136 -6.98 -5.93 7.43
C VAL A 136 -7.39 -4.57 6.88
N LEU A 137 -7.31 -4.42 5.56
CA LEU A 137 -7.69 -3.20 4.88
C LEU A 137 -8.93 -3.44 4.02
N SER A 138 -9.77 -2.42 3.85
CA SER A 138 -10.87 -2.46 2.89
C SER A 138 -11.01 -1.18 2.09
N GLY A 139 -11.34 -1.32 0.81
CA GLY A 139 -11.63 -0.22 -0.09
C GLY A 139 -12.87 -0.50 -0.94
N MET A 140 -13.43 0.57 -1.48
CA MET A 140 -14.59 0.55 -2.35
C MET A 140 -14.22 1.13 -3.70
N ILE A 141 -14.65 0.45 -4.76
CA ILE A 141 -14.56 0.99 -6.11
C ILE A 141 -15.57 2.14 -6.22
N THR A 142 -15.05 3.26 -6.70
CA THR A 142 -15.85 4.45 -6.99
C THR A 142 -15.31 5.12 -8.24
N THR A 143 -16.14 5.94 -8.88
CA THR A 143 -15.75 6.82 -10.00
C THR A 143 -15.57 8.27 -9.57
N LYS A 144 -15.66 8.53 -8.26
CA LYS A 144 -15.49 9.84 -7.62
C LYS A 144 -14.64 9.69 -6.37
N LEU A 145 -13.61 10.52 -6.22
CA LEU A 145 -12.94 10.79 -4.95
C LEU A 145 -13.75 11.82 -4.15
#